data_AF-A0A0P9F7L8-F1
#
_entry.id   AF-A0A0P9F7L8-F1
#
_cell.length_a   1.000
_cell.length_b   1.000
_cell.length_c   1.000
_cell.angle_alpha   90.00
_cell.angle_beta   90.00
_cell.angle_gamma   90.00
#
_symmetry.space_group_name_H-M   'P 1'
#
loop_
_entity.id
_entity.type
_entity.pdbx_description
1 polymer ?
#
loop_
_entity_poly.entity_id
_entity_poly.type
_entity_poly.pdbx_seq_one_letter_code
_entity_poly.pdbx_strand_id
1 'polypeptide(L)'
;EAVAQYGCPGAATLEITLPADARAIRWQVQWFEKAACRLPEAPWFSFAPAGVAARGWELQKMGQFIAPDDVVRDGNRHLHAVEAVRYADAHGTLRLDTPDAPLVAPGEPALLNFTNRFASLRGGVHVNLYNNVWGTNFPMWYEDDARFRFTLSLG
;
A
#
# COMPACT_ATOMS: atom_id res chain seq x y z
N GLU A 1 12.58 -20.34 10.33
CA GLU A 1 12.13 -20.78 8.98
C GLU A 1 11.81 -19.61 8.05
N ALA A 2 10.94 -18.65 8.44
CA ALA A 2 10.59 -17.48 7.62
C ALA A 2 11.78 -16.75 7.00
N VAL A 3 12.82 -16.43 7.78
CA VAL A 3 14.05 -15.78 7.31
C VAL A 3 14.90 -16.75 6.49
N ALA A 4 15.29 -17.88 7.10
CA ALA A 4 16.27 -18.81 6.52
C ALA A 4 15.79 -19.58 5.28
N GLN A 5 14.48 -19.75 5.07
CA GLN A 5 13.93 -20.59 3.99
C GLN A 5 12.94 -19.86 3.08
N TYR A 6 12.27 -18.82 3.57
CA TYR A 6 11.17 -18.17 2.86
C TYR A 6 11.45 -16.71 2.47
N GLY A 7 12.66 -16.21 2.69
CA GLY A 7 13.09 -14.89 2.19
C GLY A 7 12.61 -13.71 3.02
N CYS A 8 12.03 -13.93 4.20
CA CYS A 8 11.68 -12.85 5.11
C CYS A 8 12.96 -12.10 5.54
N PRO A 9 12.92 -10.76 5.69
CA PRO A 9 14.07 -10.02 6.22
C PRO A 9 14.52 -10.51 7.60
N GLY A 10 15.83 -10.45 7.86
CA GLY A 10 16.40 -10.77 9.17
C GLY A 10 15.89 -9.85 10.29
N ALA A 11 15.64 -8.58 9.95
CA ALA A 11 15.01 -7.62 10.84
C ALA A 11 14.05 -6.69 10.09
N ALA A 12 13.02 -6.21 10.78
CA ALA A 12 12.14 -5.16 10.28
C ALA A 12 11.75 -4.21 11.41
N THR A 13 11.64 -2.92 11.11
CA THR A 13 11.27 -1.87 12.05
C THR A 13 10.15 -1.01 11.49
N LEU A 14 9.23 -0.60 12.37
CA LEU A 14 8.23 0.42 12.10
C LEU A 14 8.50 1.61 13.03
N GLU A 15 8.95 2.72 12.46
CA GLU A 15 9.10 3.97 13.19
C GLU A 15 7.87 4.84 12.99
N ILE A 16 7.39 5.45 14.07
CA ILE A 16 6.21 6.33 14.06
C ILE A 16 6.63 7.69 14.61
N THR A 17 6.41 8.74 13.83
CA THR A 17 6.65 10.12 14.25
C THR A 17 5.35 10.91 14.24
N LEU A 18 5.10 11.64 15.33
CA LEU A 18 3.98 12.57 15.50
C LEU A 18 4.58 13.99 15.58
N PRO A 19 4.63 14.74 14.46
CA PRO A 19 5.19 16.09 14.46
C PRO A 19 4.37 17.03 15.34
N ALA A 20 5.03 17.90 16.11
CA ALA A 20 4.35 18.88 16.98
C ALA A 20 3.70 20.04 16.18
N ASP A 21 4.19 20.28 14.97
CA ASP A 21 3.84 21.41 14.10
C ASP A 21 2.85 21.05 12.97
N ALA A 22 2.46 19.78 12.87
CA ALA A 22 1.56 19.31 11.82
C ALA A 22 0.55 18.29 12.35
N ARG A 23 -0.68 18.33 11.82
CA ARG A 23 -1.68 17.28 12.05
C ARG A 23 -1.40 16.09 11.14
N ALA A 24 -0.32 15.38 11.44
CA ALA A 24 0.13 14.25 10.64
C ALA A 24 0.68 13.11 11.50
N ILE A 25 0.65 11.91 10.92
CA ILE A 25 1.38 10.74 11.41
C ILE A 25 2.33 10.31 10.31
N ARG A 26 3.61 10.15 10.63
CA ARG A 26 4.62 9.65 9.68
C ARG A 26 5.02 8.25 10.09
N TRP A 27 5.03 7.32 9.14
CA TRP A 27 5.58 5.97 9.33
C TRP A 27 6.80 5.77 8.46
N GLN A 28 7.76 5.02 8.98
CA GLN A 28 8.86 4.47 8.20
C GLN A 28 8.93 2.98 8.45
N VAL A 29 8.64 2.20 7.40
CA VAL A 29 8.85 0.76 7.39
C VAL A 29 10.24 0.52 6.84
N GLN A 30 11.08 -0.18 7.60
CA GLN A 30 12.42 -0.57 7.14
C GLN A 30 12.60 -2.06 7.35
N TRP A 31 13.39 -2.67 6.49
CA TRP A 31 13.85 -4.03 6.70
C TRP A 31 15.33 -4.17 6.35
N PHE A 32 15.96 -5.16 6.97
CA PHE A 32 17.38 -5.40 6.88
C PHE A 32 17.68 -6.89 6.70
N GLU A 33 18.80 -7.18 6.06
CA GLU A 33 19.34 -8.54 5.94
C GLU A 33 18.34 -9.50 5.27
N LYS A 34 17.68 -9.03 4.21
CA LYS A 34 16.78 -9.87 3.43
C LYS A 34 17.61 -10.79 2.51
N ALA A 35 17.34 -12.09 2.57
CA ALA A 35 17.91 -13.02 1.60
C ALA A 35 17.13 -12.96 0.27
N ALA A 36 17.85 -13.09 -0.85
CA ALA A 36 17.23 -13.35 -2.14
C ALA A 36 16.43 -14.66 -2.08
N CYS A 37 15.19 -14.63 -2.57
CA CYS A 37 14.29 -15.76 -2.48
C CYS A 37 13.60 -16.00 -3.82
N ARG A 38 13.51 -17.28 -4.20
CA ARG A 38 12.83 -17.71 -5.44
C ARG A 38 11.32 -17.83 -5.28
N LEU A 39 10.85 -17.88 -4.04
CA LEU A 39 9.44 -18.10 -3.75
C LEU A 39 8.68 -16.78 -3.96
N PRO A 40 7.39 -16.84 -4.35
CA PRO A 40 6.57 -15.64 -4.45
C PRO A 40 6.49 -14.87 -3.13
N GLU A 41 6.77 -13.58 -3.18
CA GLU A 41 6.75 -12.65 -2.05
C GLU A 41 5.84 -11.46 -2.35
N ALA A 42 5.21 -10.94 -1.31
CA ALA A 42 4.34 -9.78 -1.40
C ALA A 42 4.17 -9.09 -0.04
N PRO A 43 5.19 -8.44 0.54
CA PRO A 43 5.00 -7.62 1.73
C PRO A 43 4.02 -6.47 1.46
N TRP A 44 3.03 -6.35 2.35
CA TRP A 44 2.00 -5.31 2.30
C TRP A 44 2.02 -4.45 3.57
N PHE A 45 1.86 -3.14 3.41
CA PHE A 45 1.57 -2.24 4.51
C PHE A 45 0.12 -1.75 4.40
N SER A 46 -0.70 -2.08 5.38
CA SER A 46 -2.16 -1.89 5.31
C SER A 46 -2.61 -0.70 6.13
N PHE A 47 -3.36 0.20 5.50
CA PHE A 47 -4.02 1.32 6.13
C PHE A 47 -5.54 1.08 6.16
N ALA A 48 -6.04 0.63 7.32
CA ALA A 48 -7.44 0.30 7.55
C ALA A 48 -7.97 1.00 8.81
N PRO A 49 -8.19 2.33 8.76
CA PRO A 49 -8.75 3.07 9.89
C PRO A 49 -10.12 2.51 10.30
N ALA A 50 -10.35 2.37 11.61
CA ALA A 50 -11.63 1.89 12.12
C ALA A 50 -12.76 2.89 11.82
N GLY A 51 -13.95 2.38 11.52
CA GLY A 51 -15.16 3.19 11.34
C GLY A 51 -15.32 3.85 9.97
N VAL A 52 -14.39 3.66 9.03
CA VAL A 52 -14.55 4.20 7.66
C VAL A 52 -15.68 3.52 6.89
N ALA A 53 -16.39 4.33 6.11
CA ALA A 53 -17.38 3.84 5.18
C ALA A 53 -16.72 3.23 3.93
N ALA A 54 -17.49 2.46 3.16
CA ALA A 54 -17.03 2.00 1.85
C ALA A 54 -16.91 3.14 0.83
N ARG A 55 -17.68 4.23 1.01
CA ARG A 55 -17.64 5.41 0.14
C ARG A 55 -16.71 6.46 0.73
N GLY A 56 -16.16 7.32 -0.13
CA GLY A 56 -15.29 8.43 0.26
C GLY A 56 -13.81 8.21 -0.03
N TRP A 57 -13.42 7.00 -0.44
CA TRP A 57 -12.07 6.70 -0.90
C TRP A 57 -11.82 7.23 -2.31
N GLU A 58 -10.67 7.83 -2.51
CA GLU A 58 -10.21 8.35 -3.80
C GLU A 58 -8.71 8.08 -3.97
N LEU A 59 -8.30 7.83 -5.21
CA LEU A 59 -6.93 7.54 -5.60
C LEU A 59 -6.39 8.68 -6.44
N GLN A 60 -5.25 9.24 -6.07
CA GLN A 60 -4.58 10.28 -6.86
C GLN A 60 -3.72 9.63 -7.94
N LYS A 61 -4.04 9.92 -9.21
CA LYS A 61 -3.30 9.46 -10.38
C LYS A 61 -3.09 10.63 -11.33
N MET A 62 -1.84 10.93 -11.68
CA MET A 62 -1.51 12.01 -12.62
C MET A 62 -2.12 13.36 -12.19
N GLY A 63 -2.09 13.66 -10.90
CA GLY A 63 -2.69 14.87 -10.33
C GLY A 63 -4.23 14.90 -10.23
N GLN A 64 -4.94 13.84 -10.61
CA GLN A 64 -6.40 13.75 -10.54
C GLN A 64 -6.86 12.70 -9.51
N PHE A 65 -7.98 12.97 -8.84
CA PHE A 65 -8.60 12.01 -7.93
C PHE A 65 -9.68 11.20 -8.66
N ILE A 66 -9.63 9.88 -8.50
CA ILE A 66 -10.63 8.95 -9.05
C ILE A 66 -11.15 8.02 -7.96
N ALA A 67 -12.39 7.57 -8.07
CA ALA A 67 -12.96 6.58 -7.16
C ALA A 67 -12.39 5.17 -7.48
N PRO A 68 -11.99 4.36 -6.48
CA PRO A 68 -11.49 3.01 -6.71
C PRO A 68 -12.51 2.06 -7.36
N ASP A 69 -13.80 2.32 -7.17
CA ASP A 69 -14.92 1.55 -7.72
C ASP A 69 -15.43 2.10 -9.05
N ASP A 70 -14.81 3.15 -9.60
CA ASP A 70 -15.08 3.69 -10.93
C ASP A 70 -14.02 3.25 -11.94
N VAL A 71 -13.98 1.95 -12.18
CA VAL A 71 -13.10 1.33 -13.17
C VAL A 71 -13.95 0.51 -14.14
N VAL A 72 -13.76 0.74 -15.43
CA VAL A 72 -14.47 0.02 -16.49
C VAL A 72 -14.32 -1.49 -16.35
N ARG A 73 -15.28 -2.23 -16.90
CA ARG A 73 -15.21 -3.70 -16.93
C ARG A 73 -13.96 -4.13 -17.71
N ASP A 74 -13.32 -5.19 -17.25
CA ASP A 74 -12.09 -5.76 -17.80
C ASP A 74 -10.86 -4.81 -17.73
N GLY A 75 -10.98 -3.68 -17.04
CA GLY A 75 -9.86 -2.89 -16.53
C GLY A 75 -9.28 -3.45 -15.24
N ASN A 76 -8.15 -2.91 -14.79
CA ASN A 76 -7.55 -3.33 -13.51
C ASN A 76 -8.33 -2.73 -12.33
N ARG A 77 -9.22 -3.54 -11.73
CA ARG A 77 -10.09 -3.18 -10.59
C ARG A 77 -9.48 -3.45 -9.21
N HIS A 78 -8.29 -4.06 -9.16
CA HIS A 78 -7.68 -4.56 -7.92
C HIS A 78 -6.40 -3.82 -7.55
N LEU A 79 -5.60 -3.43 -8.53
CA LEU A 79 -4.30 -2.82 -8.31
C LEU A 79 -4.18 -1.49 -9.03
N HIS A 80 -3.64 -0.51 -8.33
CA HIS A 80 -3.53 0.85 -8.82
C HIS A 80 -2.17 1.44 -8.45
N ALA A 81 -1.46 2.01 -9.42
CA ALA A 81 -0.36 2.91 -9.13
C ALA A 81 -0.94 4.29 -8.76
N VAL A 82 -0.51 4.87 -7.63
CA VAL A 82 -1.03 6.13 -7.10
C VAL A 82 0.10 6.99 -6.54
N GLU A 83 -0.12 8.31 -6.56
CA GLU A 83 0.71 9.29 -5.82
C GLU A 83 0.31 9.33 -4.34
N ALA A 84 -0.99 9.23 -4.07
CA ALA A 84 -1.58 9.27 -2.74
C ALA A 84 -2.99 8.67 -2.75
N VAL A 85 -3.50 8.40 -1.55
CA VAL A 85 -4.87 7.96 -1.31
C VAL A 85 -5.55 8.96 -0.39
N ARG A 86 -6.79 9.32 -0.72
CA ARG A 86 -7.63 10.20 0.11
C ARG A 86 -8.86 9.44 0.58
N TYR A 87 -9.29 9.73 1.80
CA TYR A 87 -10.63 9.40 2.28
C TYR A 87 -11.29 10.68 2.80
N ALA A 88 -12.53 10.94 2.40
CA ALA A 88 -13.29 12.09 2.90
C ALA A 88 -14.72 11.68 3.23
N ASP A 89 -15.22 12.15 4.37
CA ASP A 89 -16.62 12.03 4.77
C ASP A 89 -17.10 13.29 5.51
N ALA A 90 -18.25 13.22 6.17
CA ALA A 90 -18.82 14.35 6.91
C ALA A 90 -17.99 14.79 8.14
N HIS A 91 -17.04 13.97 8.58
CA HIS A 91 -16.22 14.22 9.77
C HIS A 91 -14.83 14.79 9.46
N GLY A 92 -14.37 14.72 8.22
CA GLY A 92 -13.10 15.30 7.81
C GLY A 92 -12.44 14.58 6.64
N THR A 93 -11.16 14.87 6.43
CA THR A 93 -10.37 14.27 5.34
C THR A 93 -9.11 13.60 5.88
N LEU A 94 -8.79 12.45 5.32
CA LEU A 94 -7.54 11.72 5.51
C LEU A 94 -6.80 11.66 4.18
N ARG A 95 -5.49 11.92 4.18
CA ARG A 95 -4.63 11.72 3.02
C ARG A 95 -3.42 10.88 3.40
N LEU A 96 -3.23 9.75 2.73
CA LEU A 96 -2.05 8.90 2.83
C LEU A 96 -1.15 9.12 1.61
N ASP A 97 0.02 9.69 1.82
CA ASP A 97 1.09 9.79 0.83
C ASP A 97 2.03 8.57 0.93
N THR A 98 2.39 7.98 -0.21
CA THR A 98 3.27 6.79 -0.30
C THR A 98 4.38 6.97 -1.35
N PRO A 99 5.33 7.91 -1.13
CA PRO A 99 6.32 8.30 -2.13
C PRO A 99 7.26 7.18 -2.58
N ASP A 100 7.43 6.13 -1.77
CA ASP A 100 8.39 5.06 -2.02
C ASP A 100 7.73 3.77 -2.56
N ALA A 101 6.39 3.68 -2.59
CA ALA A 101 5.66 2.49 -3.04
C ALA A 101 4.32 2.86 -3.70
N PRO A 102 4.25 2.99 -5.03
CA PRO A 102 3.06 3.51 -5.69
C PRO A 102 1.92 2.50 -5.81
N LEU A 103 2.20 1.18 -5.72
CA LEU A 103 1.21 0.15 -6.01
C LEU A 103 0.32 -0.12 -4.79
N VAL A 104 -0.99 0.13 -4.93
CA VAL A 104 -1.98 -0.08 -3.88
C VAL A 104 -3.11 -0.99 -4.33
N ALA A 105 -3.68 -1.72 -3.38
CA ALA A 105 -4.89 -2.52 -3.52
C ALA A 105 -5.99 -1.95 -2.60
N PRO A 106 -7.12 -1.47 -3.14
CA PRO A 106 -8.26 -1.05 -2.33
C PRO A 106 -9.00 -2.26 -1.75
N GLY A 107 -9.35 -2.20 -0.47
CA GLY A 107 -10.20 -3.17 0.22
C GLY A 107 -9.53 -4.47 0.66
N GLU A 108 -8.71 -5.09 -0.18
CA GLU A 108 -7.93 -6.28 0.18
C GLU A 108 -6.65 -6.42 -0.67
N PRO A 109 -5.57 -7.04 -0.15
CA PRO A 109 -4.43 -7.44 -0.97
C PRO A 109 -4.85 -8.39 -2.10
N ALA A 110 -4.51 -8.06 -3.34
CA ALA A 110 -5.13 -8.70 -4.51
C ALA A 110 -4.14 -9.04 -5.64
N LEU A 111 -2.89 -9.43 -5.30
CA LEU A 111 -1.98 -9.99 -6.32
C LEU A 111 -2.64 -11.20 -6.99
N LEU A 112 -2.49 -11.28 -8.32
CA LEU A 112 -3.04 -12.35 -9.16
C LEU A 112 -4.58 -12.49 -9.12
N ASN A 113 -5.30 -11.49 -8.63
CA ASN A 113 -6.76 -11.42 -8.74
C ASN A 113 -7.15 -10.56 -9.94
N PHE A 114 -7.74 -11.18 -10.96
CA PHE A 114 -8.16 -10.53 -12.21
C PHE A 114 -9.68 -10.54 -12.40
N THR A 115 -10.45 -10.74 -11.32
CA THR A 115 -11.91 -10.79 -11.42
C THR A 115 -12.50 -9.39 -11.63
N ASN A 116 -13.70 -9.30 -12.20
CA ASN A 116 -14.42 -8.04 -12.35
C ASN A 116 -15.11 -7.55 -11.05
N ARG A 117 -14.88 -8.20 -9.90
CA ARG A 117 -15.49 -7.82 -8.63
C ARG A 117 -14.68 -6.70 -7.98
N PHE A 118 -15.35 -5.77 -7.33
CA PHE A 118 -14.69 -4.81 -6.43
C PHE A 118 -14.63 -5.40 -5.02
N ALA A 119 -13.49 -5.25 -4.36
CA ALA A 119 -13.39 -5.53 -2.94
C ALA A 119 -14.17 -4.48 -2.13
N SER A 120 -14.57 -4.85 -0.91
CA SER A 120 -15.20 -3.89 -0.01
C SER A 120 -14.16 -2.88 0.46
N LEU A 121 -14.36 -1.60 0.12
CA LEU A 121 -13.47 -0.50 0.53
C LEU A 121 -13.47 -0.25 2.05
N ARG A 122 -14.31 -0.96 2.82
CA ARG A 122 -14.20 -0.98 4.29
C ARG A 122 -12.91 -1.63 4.79
N GLY A 123 -12.26 -2.47 3.97
CA GLY A 123 -10.96 -3.06 4.31
C GLY A 123 -9.79 -2.07 4.23
N GLY A 124 -10.05 -0.83 3.81
CA GLY A 124 -9.03 0.22 3.71
C GLY A 124 -8.25 0.12 2.42
N VAL A 125 -6.95 0.41 2.49
CA VAL A 125 -6.02 0.39 1.36
C VAL A 125 -4.75 -0.33 1.78
N HIS A 126 -4.22 -1.16 0.89
CA HIS A 126 -3.03 -1.97 1.12
C HIS A 126 -1.95 -1.54 0.14
N VAL A 127 -0.80 -1.09 0.63
CA VAL A 127 0.34 -0.70 -0.20
C VAL A 127 1.26 -1.90 -0.38
N ASN A 128 1.53 -2.29 -1.62
CA ASN A 128 2.49 -3.33 -1.93
C ASN A 128 3.89 -2.73 -1.85
N LEU A 129 4.66 -3.14 -0.84
CA LEU A 129 6.03 -2.63 -0.64
C LEU A 129 6.99 -3.24 -1.67
N TYR A 130 6.74 -4.49 -2.02
CA TYR A 130 7.51 -5.28 -2.97
C TYR A 130 6.68 -6.50 -3.39
N ASN A 131 6.93 -7.04 -4.58
CA ASN A 131 6.59 -8.42 -4.92
C ASN A 131 7.52 -8.93 -6.03
N ASN A 132 7.80 -10.22 -6.10
CA ASN A 132 8.56 -10.84 -7.20
C ASN A 132 7.68 -11.66 -8.16
N VAL A 133 6.35 -11.51 -8.06
CA VAL A 133 5.41 -12.19 -8.95
C VAL A 133 5.51 -11.64 -10.38
N TRP A 134 5.85 -10.35 -10.52
CA TRP A 134 6.07 -9.68 -11.81
C TRP A 134 7.47 -9.06 -11.89
N GLY A 135 8.43 -9.85 -12.38
CA GLY A 135 9.83 -9.44 -12.55
C GLY A 135 10.08 -8.30 -13.54
N THR A 136 9.04 -7.80 -14.22
CA THR A 136 9.08 -6.63 -15.10
C THR A 136 8.97 -5.31 -14.33
N ASN A 137 8.34 -5.33 -13.15
CA ASN A 137 8.07 -4.13 -12.36
C ASN A 137 8.86 -4.09 -11.06
N PHE A 138 9.35 -5.25 -10.61
CA PHE A 138 10.12 -5.41 -9.38
C PHE A 138 11.31 -6.33 -9.64
N PRO A 139 12.43 -6.17 -8.90
CA PRO A 139 13.53 -7.11 -8.96
C PRO A 139 13.06 -8.53 -8.59
N MET A 140 13.35 -9.52 -9.43
CA MET A 140 12.99 -10.92 -9.14
C MET A 140 13.76 -11.48 -7.95
N TRP A 141 15.02 -11.07 -7.80
CA TRP A 141 15.93 -11.45 -6.72
C TRP A 141 16.23 -10.20 -5.90
N TYR A 142 15.51 -10.02 -4.80
CA TYR A 142 15.66 -8.84 -3.94
C TYR A 142 16.27 -9.23 -2.59
N GLU A 143 17.48 -8.75 -2.35
CA GLU A 143 18.26 -8.99 -1.12
C GLU A 143 18.72 -7.70 -0.45
N ASP A 144 18.26 -6.56 -0.95
CA ASP A 144 18.62 -5.27 -0.40
C ASP A 144 17.80 -4.94 0.86
N ASP A 145 18.42 -4.16 1.73
CA ASP A 145 17.72 -3.41 2.76
C ASP A 145 16.77 -2.40 2.10
N ALA A 146 15.63 -2.12 2.72
CA ALA A 146 14.66 -1.19 2.16
C ALA A 146 14.09 -0.24 3.21
N ARG A 147 13.59 0.89 2.71
CA ARG A 147 12.89 1.90 3.49
C ARG A 147 11.70 2.45 2.70
N PHE A 148 10.54 2.45 3.34
CA PHE A 148 9.30 3.01 2.81
C PHE A 148 8.73 4.04 3.77
N ARG A 149 8.53 5.25 3.29
CA ARG A 149 7.97 6.37 4.05
C ARG A 149 6.51 6.54 3.71
N PHE A 150 5.72 6.84 4.74
CA PHE A 150 4.31 7.14 4.63
C PHE A 150 3.99 8.39 5.44
N THR A 151 3.10 9.23 4.95
CA THR A 151 2.55 10.35 5.72
C THR A 151 1.03 10.30 5.65
N LEU A 152 0.37 10.20 6.80
CA LEU A 152 -1.06 10.44 6.93
C LEU A 152 -1.26 11.87 7.41
N SER A 153 -1.94 12.68 6.60
CA SER A 153 -2.36 14.04 6.97
C SER A 153 -3.86 14.06 7.27
N LEU A 154 -4.24 14.81 8.31
CA LEU A 154 -5.61 14.99 8.78
C LEU A 154 -6.08 16.40 8.41
N GLY A 155 -7.20 16.50 7.69
CA GLY A 155 -7.88 17.75 7.32
C GLY A 155 -9.17 17.97 8.08
#